data_AF-A0A0G1RED5-F1
#
_entry.id   AF-A0A0G1RED5-F1
#
_cell.length_a   1.000
_cell.length_b   1.000
_cell.length_c   1.000
_cell.angle_alpha   90.00
_cell.angle_beta   90.00
_cell.angle_gamma   90.00
#
_symmetry.space_group_name_H-M   'P 1'
#
loop_
_entity.id
_entity.type
_entity.pdbx_description
1 polymer ?
#
loop_
_entity_poly.entity_id
_entity_poly.type
_entity_poly.pdbx_seq_one_letter_code
_entity_poly.pdbx_strand_id
1 'polypeptide(L)'
;MGSKFLKISLISAGAVFAVGAFFVTQSGRSFKIESNQGSHVNNTSTVSIASTPQAEPQEKTANNLSPISGLSCPNYNRRPVAVMLAGDVIVRPLSGISFADLVVEMPVITDIGAVPISLWTN
;
A
#
# COMPACT_ATOMS: atom_id res chain seq x y z
N MET A 1 22.26 -27.70 66.86
CA MET A 1 22.69 -27.70 65.44
C MET A 1 21.52 -27.35 64.48
N GLY A 2 20.61 -26.42 64.82
CA GLY A 2 19.33 -26.26 64.09
C GLY A 2 19.13 -24.94 63.33
N SER A 3 19.79 -23.85 63.73
CA SER A 3 19.56 -22.53 63.11
C SER A 3 20.25 -22.33 61.75
N LYS A 4 21.27 -23.16 61.44
CA LYS A 4 21.98 -23.10 60.15
C LYS A 4 21.20 -23.77 59.02
N PHE A 5 20.51 -24.89 59.30
CA PHE A 5 19.70 -25.60 58.32
C PHE A 5 18.42 -24.83 57.94
N LEU A 6 17.80 -24.13 58.90
CA LEU A 6 16.63 -23.27 58.63
C LEU A 6 16.97 -22.12 57.66
N LYS A 7 18.15 -21.50 57.80
CA LYS A 7 18.61 -20.42 56.91
C LYS A 7 18.90 -20.93 55.50
N ILE A 8 19.50 -22.11 55.36
CA ILE A 8 19.84 -22.70 54.06
C ILE A 8 18.57 -23.02 53.26
N SER A 9 17.51 -23.51 53.92
CA SER A 9 16.23 -23.80 53.25
C SER A 9 15.47 -22.54 52.80
N LEU A 10 15.58 -21.43 53.55
CA LEU A 10 14.97 -20.15 53.17
C LEU A 10 15.69 -19.51 51.97
N ILE A 11 17.02 -19.67 51.89
CA ILE A 11 17.84 -19.14 50.80
C ILE A 11 17.60 -19.92 49.50
N SER A 12 17.49 -21.25 49.54
CA SER A 12 17.23 -22.06 48.35
C SER A 12 15.82 -21.83 47.78
N ALA A 13 14.81 -21.69 48.64
CA ALA A 13 13.45 -21.36 48.20
C ALA A 13 13.38 -19.97 47.52
N GLY A 14 14.07 -18.98 48.08
CA GLY A 14 14.18 -17.64 47.46
C GLY A 14 14.88 -17.67 46.10
N ALA A 15 15.93 -18.46 45.95
CA ALA A 15 16.65 -18.60 44.70
C ALA A 15 15.78 -19.23 43.58
N VAL A 16 15.02 -20.28 43.89
CA VAL A 16 14.13 -20.93 42.91
C VAL A 16 12.99 -19.98 42.48
N PHE A 17 12.43 -19.23 43.42
CA PHE A 17 11.37 -18.25 43.12
C PHE A 17 11.89 -17.08 42.27
N ALA A 18 13.11 -16.60 42.53
CA ALA A 18 13.74 -15.54 41.76
C ALA A 18 14.04 -15.96 40.31
N VAL A 19 14.55 -17.18 40.10
CA VAL A 19 14.82 -17.70 38.74
C VAL A 19 13.52 -17.95 37.96
N GLY A 20 12.48 -18.48 38.63
CA GLY A 20 11.16 -18.67 38.02
C GLY A 20 10.51 -17.34 37.62
N ALA A 21 10.55 -16.34 38.50
CA ALA A 21 10.04 -15.00 38.20
C ALA A 21 10.82 -14.35 37.03
N PHE A 22 12.14 -14.49 36.99
CA PHE A 22 12.99 -13.94 35.93
C PHE A 22 12.68 -14.55 34.54
N PHE A 23 12.33 -15.83 34.49
CA PHE A 23 11.90 -16.50 33.25
C PHE A 23 10.50 -16.05 32.80
N VAL A 24 9.57 -15.85 33.73
CA VAL A 24 8.21 -15.37 33.43
C VAL A 24 8.19 -13.91 32.98
N THR A 25 9.08 -13.06 33.50
CA THR A 25 9.19 -11.64 33.07
C THR A 25 9.96 -11.42 31.78
N GLN A 26 10.63 -12.44 31.22
CA GLN A 26 11.38 -12.30 29.96
C GLN A 26 10.56 -12.53 28.69
N SER A 27 9.27 -12.82 28.79
CA SER A 27 8.33 -12.90 27.66
C SER A 27 7.98 -11.52 27.11
N GLY A 28 8.97 -10.87 26.49
CA GLY A 28 8.80 -9.54 25.92
C GLY A 28 10.03 -8.96 25.24
N ARG A 29 10.95 -9.79 24.72
CA ARG A 29 12.01 -9.27 23.84
C ARG A 29 11.40 -8.89 22.49
N SER A 30 11.05 -7.61 22.34
CA SER A 30 10.67 -7.02 21.06
C SER A 30 11.87 -7.11 20.11
N PHE A 31 11.85 -8.09 19.21
CA PHE A 31 12.82 -8.19 18.13
C PHE A 31 12.51 -7.07 17.14
N LYS A 32 13.30 -5.99 17.21
CA LYS A 32 13.22 -4.88 16.26
C LYS A 32 13.90 -5.34 14.97
N ILE A 33 13.09 -5.71 13.98
CA ILE A 33 13.57 -5.99 12.63
C ILE A 33 13.99 -4.65 12.02
N GLU A 34 15.30 -4.37 11.98
CA GLU A 34 15.82 -3.28 11.18
C GLU A 34 15.81 -3.71 9.71
N SER A 35 14.71 -3.37 9.06
CA SER A 35 14.51 -3.55 7.62
C SER A 35 15.36 -2.53 6.86
N ASN A 36 16.59 -2.89 6.50
CA ASN A 36 17.24 -2.27 5.35
C ASN A 36 16.53 -2.83 4.10
N GLN A 37 15.48 -2.13 3.64
CA GLN A 37 14.79 -2.41 2.38
C GLN A 37 15.78 -2.23 1.21
N GLY A 38 16.50 -3.30 0.91
CA GLY A 38 16.86 -3.66 -0.45
C GLY A 38 16.06 -4.91 -0.81
N SER A 39 14.77 -4.78 -1.12
CA SER A 39 13.94 -5.91 -1.53
C SER A 39 14.17 -6.21 -3.01
N HIS A 40 14.99 -7.22 -3.27
CA HIS A 40 14.94 -7.97 -4.53
C HIS A 40 13.91 -9.08 -4.34
N VAL A 41 12.84 -9.00 -5.12
CA VAL A 41 11.69 -9.92 -5.13
C VAL A 41 12.16 -11.35 -5.46
N ASN A 42 11.91 -12.32 -4.57
CA ASN A 42 11.92 -13.74 -4.94
C ASN A 42 10.52 -14.34 -4.74
N ASN A 43 9.99 -14.80 -5.87
CA ASN A 43 8.63 -15.27 -6.06
C ASN A 43 8.41 -16.60 -5.34
N THR A 44 7.70 -16.57 -4.21
CA THR A 44 6.91 -17.71 -3.72
C THR A 44 5.67 -17.17 -3.02
N SER A 45 4.69 -16.76 -3.82
CA SER A 45 3.37 -16.37 -3.33
C SER A 45 2.37 -17.46 -3.73
N THR A 46 1.83 -18.17 -2.75
CA THR A 46 0.66 -19.04 -2.97
C THR A 46 -0.54 -18.15 -3.29
N VAL A 47 -0.95 -18.16 -4.55
CA VAL A 47 -2.03 -17.37 -5.10
C VAL A 47 -3.39 -18.00 -4.72
N SER A 48 -4.15 -17.34 -3.85
CA SER A 48 -5.56 -17.66 -3.60
C SER A 48 -6.45 -16.70 -4.39
N ILE A 49 -6.89 -17.14 -5.57
CA ILE A 49 -7.89 -16.43 -6.38
C ILE A 49 -9.26 -16.73 -5.76
N ALA A 50 -9.77 -15.79 -4.97
CA ALA A 50 -11.19 -15.71 -4.61
C ALA A 50 -11.74 -14.40 -5.19
N SER A 51 -12.66 -14.57 -6.13
CA SER A 51 -13.27 -13.55 -6.97
C SER A 51 -14.15 -12.57 -6.19
N THR A 52 -13.84 -11.28 -6.32
CA THR A 52 -14.78 -10.15 -6.27
C THR A 52 -14.13 -9.04 -7.11
N PRO A 53 -14.84 -8.29 -7.98
CA PRO A 53 -14.31 -7.04 -8.52
C PRO A 53 -14.28 -5.99 -7.40
N GLN A 54 -13.42 -6.23 -6.40
CA GLN A 54 -12.98 -5.22 -5.47
C GLN A 54 -11.92 -4.43 -6.22
N ALA A 55 -12.21 -3.15 -6.49
CA ALA A 55 -11.15 -2.15 -6.57
C ALA A 55 -10.34 -2.29 -5.28
N GLU A 56 -9.21 -2.99 -5.38
CA GLU A 56 -8.32 -3.30 -4.28
C GLU A 56 -7.78 -1.95 -3.77
N PRO A 57 -8.08 -1.55 -2.52
CA PRO A 57 -7.46 -0.36 -1.95
C PRO A 57 -5.97 -0.69 -1.82
N GLN A 58 -5.20 -0.26 -2.81
CA GLN A 58 -3.76 -0.40 -2.80
C GLN A 58 -3.25 0.16 -1.49
N GLU A 59 -2.47 -0.70 -0.83
CA GLU A 59 -1.68 -0.46 0.36
C GLU A 59 -1.48 1.02 0.64
N LYS A 60 -2.17 1.50 1.70
CA LYS A 60 -2.03 2.85 2.25
C LYS A 60 -0.60 3.00 2.75
N THR A 61 0.31 3.25 1.84
CA THR A 61 1.63 3.77 2.15
C THR A 61 1.39 5.05 2.94
N ALA A 62 2.03 5.17 4.10
CA ALA A 62 1.84 6.28 5.05
C ALA A 62 2.26 7.66 4.50
N ASN A 63 2.55 7.72 3.20
CA ASN A 63 3.01 8.88 2.48
C ASN A 63 1.81 9.45 1.73
N ASN A 64 1.50 10.73 1.94
CA ASN A 64 0.41 11.45 1.28
C ASN A 64 0.69 11.62 -0.23
N LEU A 65 0.62 10.52 -0.99
CA LEU A 65 0.96 10.43 -2.41
C LEU A 65 -0.31 10.36 -3.28
N SER A 66 -0.31 11.06 -4.41
CA SER A 66 -1.38 10.95 -5.41
C SER A 66 -1.41 9.53 -6.00
N PRO A 67 -2.60 8.92 -6.16
CA PRO A 67 -2.72 7.59 -6.76
C PRO A 67 -2.41 7.57 -8.27
N ILE A 68 -2.42 8.73 -8.96
CA ILE A 68 -2.17 8.80 -10.42
C ILE A 68 -0.72 9.19 -10.70
N SER A 69 -0.22 10.25 -10.07
CA SER A 69 1.13 10.77 -10.33
C SER A 69 2.19 10.20 -9.39
N GLY A 70 1.80 9.58 -8.27
CA GLY A 70 2.74 9.10 -7.25
C GLY A 70 3.46 10.21 -6.49
N LEU A 71 3.13 11.48 -6.74
CA LEU A 71 3.77 12.64 -6.12
C LEU A 71 3.12 12.99 -4.78
N SER A 72 3.90 13.53 -3.85
CA SER A 72 3.35 14.02 -2.58
C SER A 72 2.50 15.27 -2.81
N CYS A 73 1.27 15.25 -2.33
CA CYS A 73 0.35 16.36 -2.49
C CYS A 73 -0.59 16.51 -1.26
N PRO A 74 -0.99 17.75 -0.89
CA PRO A 74 -1.88 17.97 0.24
C PRO A 74 -3.24 17.30 0.11
N ASN A 75 -3.75 17.16 -1.12
CA ASN A 75 -5.08 16.66 -1.44
C ASN A 75 -5.04 15.27 -2.10
N TYR A 76 -4.14 14.40 -1.64
CA TYR A 76 -3.91 13.08 -2.22
C TYR A 76 -5.17 12.18 -2.26
N ASN A 77 -6.08 12.35 -1.29
CA ASN A 77 -7.33 11.58 -1.17
C ASN A 77 -8.55 12.30 -1.81
N ARG A 78 -8.32 13.20 -2.76
CA ARG A 78 -9.41 13.85 -3.51
C ARG A 78 -9.90 12.92 -4.63
N ARG A 79 -11.21 12.91 -4.88
CA ARG A 79 -11.80 12.20 -6.04
C ARG A 79 -11.24 12.77 -7.36
N PRO A 80 -10.64 11.94 -8.23
CA PRO A 80 -10.20 12.39 -9.55
C PRO A 80 -11.36 12.95 -10.38
N VAL A 81 -11.09 14.01 -11.13
CA VAL A 81 -12.06 14.65 -12.03
C VAL A 81 -11.57 14.50 -13.45
N ALA A 82 -12.36 13.83 -14.30
CA ALA A 82 -12.12 13.73 -15.72
C ALA A 82 -13.03 14.71 -16.46
N VAL A 83 -12.46 15.45 -17.42
CA VAL A 83 -13.18 16.41 -18.27
C VAL A 83 -12.80 16.14 -19.71
N MET A 84 -13.80 16.14 -20.60
CA MET A 84 -13.57 16.07 -22.04
C MET A 84 -13.30 17.48 -22.55
N LEU A 85 -12.12 17.69 -23.13
CA LEU A 85 -11.74 18.94 -23.77
C LEU A 85 -11.87 18.81 -25.30
N ALA A 86 -12.25 19.90 -25.97
CA ALA A 86 -12.33 19.92 -27.42
C ALA A 86 -10.93 19.93 -28.05
N GLY A 87 -10.68 19.07 -29.04
CA GLY A 87 -9.39 18.97 -29.74
C GLY A 87 -9.20 19.92 -30.93
N ASP A 88 -10.20 20.74 -31.27
CA ASP A 88 -10.21 21.63 -32.44
C ASP A 88 -9.15 22.74 -32.33
N VAL A 89 -8.59 23.16 -33.46
CA VAL A 89 -7.56 24.19 -33.56
C VAL A 89 -8.02 25.54 -33.03
N ILE A 90 -9.32 25.86 -33.14
CA ILE A 90 -9.87 27.14 -32.67
C ILE A 90 -9.98 27.25 -31.15
N VAL A 91 -9.95 26.12 -30.42
CA VAL A 91 -10.10 26.08 -28.95
C VAL A 91 -8.74 26.09 -28.24
N ARG A 92 -7.65 26.17 -29.01
CA ARG A 92 -6.29 26.25 -28.47
C ARG A 92 -5.95 27.70 -28.12
N PRO A 93 -5.31 27.96 -26.96
CA PRO A 93 -4.82 27.00 -25.98
C PRO A 93 -5.91 26.53 -25.00
N LEU A 94 -5.86 25.25 -24.60
CA LEU A 94 -6.77 24.68 -23.62
C LEU A 94 -6.47 25.21 -22.22
N SER A 95 -7.49 25.78 -21.57
CA SER A 95 -7.38 26.28 -20.21
C SER A 95 -7.26 25.13 -19.21
N GLY A 96 -6.31 25.25 -18.28
CA GLY A 96 -6.19 24.33 -17.15
C GLY A 96 -5.52 22.99 -17.45
N ILE A 97 -5.13 22.71 -18.70
CA ILE A 97 -4.47 21.44 -19.07
C ILE A 97 -3.11 21.25 -18.37
N SER A 98 -2.44 22.36 -18.01
CA SER A 98 -1.17 22.34 -17.26
C SER A 98 -1.29 21.82 -15.83
N PHE A 99 -2.50 21.79 -15.27
CA PHE A 99 -2.78 21.26 -13.93
C PHE A 99 -3.32 19.82 -13.97
N ALA A 100 -3.46 19.22 -15.15
CA ALA A 100 -3.87 17.84 -15.28
C ALA A 100 -2.70 16.91 -14.96
N ASP A 101 -2.95 15.87 -14.15
CA ASP A 101 -1.98 14.80 -13.91
C ASP A 101 -1.83 13.89 -15.14
N LEU A 102 -2.91 13.71 -15.92
CA LEU A 102 -2.97 12.80 -17.06
C LEU A 102 -3.83 13.40 -18.16
N VAL A 103 -3.34 13.30 -19.41
CA VAL A 103 -4.05 13.73 -20.62
C VAL A 103 -4.09 12.54 -21.58
N VAL A 104 -5.29 12.17 -22.03
CA VAL A 104 -5.48 11.14 -23.06
C VAL A 104 -6.01 11.81 -24.31
N GLU A 105 -5.23 11.75 -25.38
CA GLU A 105 -5.66 12.17 -26.70
C GLU A 105 -6.28 10.97 -27.43
N MET A 106 -7.51 11.15 -27.92
CA MET A 106 -8.21 10.16 -28.73
C MET A 106 -8.76 10.84 -29.98
N PRO A 107 -8.70 10.19 -31.16
CA PRO A 107 -9.31 10.74 -32.35
C PRO A 107 -10.82 10.87 -32.13
N VAL A 108 -11.35 12.07 -32.35
CA VAL A 108 -12.79 12.31 -32.34
C VAL A 108 -13.34 11.97 -33.72
N ILE A 109 -14.43 11.22 -33.78
CA ILE A 109 -15.13 10.94 -35.03
C ILE A 109 -15.72 12.27 -35.52
N THR A 110 -15.05 12.86 -36.51
CA THR A 110 -15.48 14.12 -37.16
C THR A 110 -16.27 13.84 -38.44
N ASP A 111 -16.13 12.63 -38.99
CA ASP A 111 -16.78 12.20 -40.22
C ASP A 111 -17.60 10.92 -39.99
N ILE A 112 -18.89 10.94 -40.32
CA ILE A 112 -19.69 9.71 -40.55
C ILE A 112 -19.31 9.07 -41.91
N GLY A 113 -18.05 9.25 -42.35
CA GLY A 113 -17.64 9.16 -43.75
C GLY A 113 -16.34 8.41 -44.00
N ALA A 114 -15.94 7.50 -43.10
CA ALA A 114 -14.78 6.64 -43.35
C ALA A 114 -14.92 5.21 -42.82
N VAL A 115 -16.11 4.79 -42.37
CA VAL A 115 -16.44 3.36 -42.30
C VAL A 115 -17.27 3.06 -43.54
N PRO A 116 -16.75 2.35 -44.55
CA PRO A 116 -17.60 1.90 -45.63
C PRO A 116 -18.65 0.96 -45.03
N ILE A 117 -19.93 1.35 -45.15
CA ILE A 117 -21.10 0.55 -44.73
C ILE A 117 -21.09 -0.85 -45.39
N SER A 118 -20.26 -1.06 -46.42
CA SER A 118 -20.02 -2.37 -47.05
C SER A 118 -19.26 -3.39 -46.19
N LEU A 119 -18.79 -3.05 -44.98
CA LEU A 119 -18.20 -4.01 -44.04
C LEU A 119 -19.19 -4.58 -43.01
N TRP A 120 -20.47 -4.18 -43.06
CA TRP A 120 -21.55 -4.72 -42.22
C TRP A 120 -22.52 -5.65 -42.97
N THR A 121 -22.28 -5.89 -44.26
CA THR A 121 -23.02 -6.89 -45.06
C THR A 121 -22.12 -8.08 -45.36
N ASN A 122 -21.92 -8.95 -44.36
CA ASN A 122 -21.67 -10.37 -44.58
C ASN A 122 -22.46 -11.15 -43.54
#